data_AF-A8LNX8-F1
#
_entry.id   AF-A8LNX8-F1
#
_cell.length_a   1.000
_cell.length_b   1.000
_cell.length_c   1.000
_cell.angle_alpha   90.00
_cell.angle_beta   90.00
_cell.angle_gamma   90.00
#
_symmetry.space_group_name_H-M   'P 1'
#
loop_
_entity.id
_entity.type
_entity.pdbx_description
1 polymer ?
#
loop_
_entity_poly.entity_id
_entity_poly.type
_entity_poly.pdbx_seq_one_letter_code
_entity_poly.pdbx_strand_id
1 'polypeptide(L)'
;MRDIYAAAILRLEGYRAAGRLLVSAACGAALQKGCMHMGWVEFILAFTVFFLSHGVPVRPPMRPWLEARLGARGFTLAYSALSLGVLAWLIGAAGRAPFVPLWDWAPWQAHLVLAAMLPVCVIIALTLGRPNPFSFGGARNDIFDPDRPGIVRVTRHPLLLALAIWAGAHLFPNGDLAHVILFGTFAAFALLGGRLVDRRARRTLGSQWSPLLQKSRQTPVFRAFPLGESLLRLGLGVVLYLVLIGVHPWLFGVSPLP
;
A
#
# COMPACT_ATOMS: atom_id res chain seq x y z
N MET A 1 30.47 -25.15 -56.15
CA MET A 1 31.14 -25.14 -54.82
C MET A 1 30.18 -24.84 -53.66
N ARG A 2 28.85 -24.83 -53.87
CA ARG A 2 27.81 -24.60 -52.84
C ARG A 2 27.21 -25.88 -52.24
N ASP A 3 27.49 -27.04 -52.82
CA ASP A 3 26.72 -28.26 -52.51
C ASP A 3 27.40 -29.24 -51.54
N ILE A 4 28.66 -29.00 -51.15
CA ILE A 4 29.40 -29.89 -50.22
C ILE A 4 29.23 -29.44 -48.74
N TYR A 5 28.97 -28.16 -48.49
CA TYR A 5 28.77 -27.64 -47.13
C TYR A 5 27.36 -27.85 -46.57
N ALA A 6 26.33 -27.88 -47.44
CA ALA A 6 24.94 -28.07 -47.00
C ALA A 6 24.68 -29.49 -46.48
N ALA A 7 25.32 -30.51 -47.07
CA ALA A 7 25.14 -31.91 -46.69
C ALA A 7 25.82 -32.28 -45.35
N ALA A 8 26.89 -31.57 -44.96
CA ALA A 8 27.59 -31.81 -43.70
C ALA A 8 26.89 -31.19 -42.49
N ILE A 9 26.19 -30.07 -42.67
CA ILE A 9 25.45 -29.37 -41.60
C ILE A 9 24.17 -30.15 -41.24
N LEU A 10 23.41 -30.62 -42.25
CA LEU A 10 22.18 -31.40 -42.02
C LEU A 10 22.42 -32.75 -41.33
N ARG A 11 23.61 -33.36 -41.53
CA ARG A 11 23.96 -34.64 -40.90
C ARG A 11 24.39 -34.50 -39.42
N LEU A 12 24.85 -33.32 -39.00
CA LEU A 12 25.20 -33.00 -37.61
C LEU A 12 24.01 -32.50 -36.79
N GLU A 13 23.00 -31.89 -37.44
CA GLU A 13 21.76 -31.45 -36.79
C GLU A 13 20.85 -32.63 -36.41
N GLY A 14 20.80 -33.69 -37.23
CA GLY A 14 19.98 -34.88 -36.96
C GLY A 14 20.34 -35.65 -35.68
N TYR A 15 21.63 -35.72 -35.31
CA TYR A 15 22.07 -36.44 -34.10
C TYR A 15 22.11 -35.58 -32.83
N ARG A 16 22.13 -34.24 -32.94
CA ARG A 16 22.09 -33.34 -31.78
C ARG A 16 20.68 -33.01 -31.31
N ALA A 17 19.66 -33.17 -32.15
CA ALA A 17 18.27 -32.82 -31.84
C ALA A 17 17.58 -33.80 -30.87
N ALA A 18 17.84 -35.12 -30.95
CA ALA A 18 17.06 -36.09 -30.18
C ALA A 18 17.46 -36.20 -28.68
N GLY A 19 18.74 -35.97 -28.34
CA GLY A 19 19.23 -36.11 -26.95
C GLY A 19 19.26 -34.81 -26.11
N ARG A 20 19.20 -33.64 -26.75
CA ARG A 20 19.28 -32.33 -26.07
C ARG A 20 17.92 -31.73 -25.68
N LEU A 21 16.83 -32.22 -26.27
CA LEU A 21 15.50 -31.63 -26.08
C LEU A 21 14.86 -32.01 -24.72
N LEU A 22 15.17 -33.17 -24.16
CA LEU A 22 14.59 -33.58 -22.87
C LEU A 22 15.35 -33.03 -21.65
N VAL A 23 16.69 -32.95 -21.70
CA VAL A 23 17.49 -32.40 -20.60
C VAL A 23 17.40 -30.87 -20.54
N SER A 24 17.30 -30.19 -21.68
CA SER A 24 17.10 -28.73 -21.74
C SER A 24 15.70 -28.32 -21.24
N ALA A 25 14.65 -29.06 -21.61
CA ALA A 25 13.30 -28.78 -21.12
C ALA A 25 13.13 -29.12 -19.63
N ALA A 26 13.74 -30.19 -19.13
CA ALA A 26 13.68 -30.55 -17.71
C ALA A 26 14.54 -29.60 -16.84
N CYS A 27 15.74 -29.20 -17.30
CA CYS A 27 16.57 -28.21 -16.64
C CYS A 27 15.89 -26.83 -16.67
N GLY A 28 15.29 -26.44 -17.79
CA GLY A 28 14.47 -25.24 -17.93
C GLY A 28 13.23 -25.26 -17.04
N ALA A 29 12.50 -26.38 -16.99
CA ALA A 29 11.33 -26.54 -16.12
C ALA A 29 11.69 -26.58 -14.63
N ALA A 30 12.82 -27.18 -14.25
CA ALA A 30 13.31 -27.18 -12.87
C ALA A 30 13.80 -25.80 -12.44
N LEU A 31 14.53 -25.09 -13.31
CA LEU A 31 14.94 -23.69 -13.09
C LEU A 31 13.74 -22.75 -13.07
N GLN A 32 12.75 -22.96 -13.94
CA GLN A 32 11.51 -22.19 -13.98
C GLN A 32 10.65 -22.46 -12.74
N LYS A 33 10.49 -23.72 -12.31
CA LYS A 33 9.85 -24.07 -11.04
C LYS A 33 10.60 -23.46 -9.85
N GLY A 34 11.94 -23.51 -9.84
CA GLY A 34 12.77 -22.91 -8.81
C GLY A 34 12.62 -21.39 -8.73
N CYS A 35 12.62 -20.71 -9.87
CA CYS A 35 12.38 -19.27 -9.99
C CYS A 35 10.95 -18.90 -9.54
N MET A 36 9.96 -19.74 -9.90
CA MET A 36 8.58 -19.54 -9.46
C MET A 36 8.43 -19.66 -7.93
N HIS A 37 9.04 -20.68 -7.34
CA HIS A 37 9.03 -20.83 -5.88
C HIS A 37 9.75 -19.68 -5.18
N MET A 38 10.86 -19.18 -5.74
CA MET A 38 11.63 -18.08 -5.15
C MET A 38 10.80 -16.79 -5.05
N GLY A 39 10.07 -16.42 -6.11
CA GLY A 39 9.24 -15.21 -6.11
C GLY A 39 8.08 -15.27 -5.10
N TRP A 40 7.39 -16.41 -5.00
CA TRP A 40 6.34 -16.60 -3.99
C TRP A 40 6.89 -16.60 -2.56
N VAL A 41 8.07 -17.20 -2.35
CA VAL A 41 8.74 -17.17 -1.03
C VAL A 41 9.14 -15.75 -0.65
N GLU A 42 9.72 -14.98 -1.59
CA GLU A 42 10.03 -13.55 -1.35
C GLU A 42 8.76 -12.78 -0.97
N PHE A 43 7.67 -12.96 -1.71
CA PHE A 43 6.42 -12.27 -1.46
C PHE A 43 5.83 -12.60 -0.08
N ILE A 44 5.82 -13.87 0.31
CA ILE A 44 5.37 -14.32 1.64
C ILE A 44 6.27 -13.73 2.73
N LEU A 45 7.59 -13.73 2.52
CA LEU A 45 8.56 -13.16 3.46
C LEU A 45 8.35 -11.65 3.61
N ALA A 46 8.21 -10.92 2.52
CA ALA A 46 7.95 -9.48 2.53
C ALA A 46 6.65 -9.16 3.28
N PHE A 47 5.58 -9.96 3.08
CA PHE A 47 4.33 -9.83 3.82
C PHE A 47 4.50 -10.09 5.32
N THR A 48 5.24 -11.14 5.66
CA THR A 48 5.52 -11.51 7.06
C THR A 48 6.29 -10.38 7.74
N VAL A 49 7.36 -9.88 7.11
CA VAL A 49 8.14 -8.75 7.61
C VAL A 49 7.29 -7.49 7.69
N PHE A 50 6.40 -7.23 6.72
CA PHE A 50 5.46 -6.11 6.77
C PHE A 50 4.57 -6.16 8.01
N PHE A 51 3.91 -7.28 8.28
CA PHE A 51 3.04 -7.40 9.45
C PHE A 51 3.81 -7.30 10.76
N LEU A 52 5.00 -7.90 10.83
CA LEU A 52 5.84 -7.81 12.02
C LEU A 52 6.34 -6.38 12.24
N SER A 53 6.88 -5.72 11.21
CA SER A 53 7.44 -4.36 11.33
C SER A 53 6.38 -3.30 11.63
N HIS A 54 5.13 -3.50 11.23
CA HIS A 54 4.04 -2.56 11.53
C HIS A 54 3.29 -2.90 12.83
N GLY A 55 3.26 -4.17 13.22
CA GLY A 55 2.53 -4.64 14.39
C GLY A 55 3.34 -4.61 15.68
N VAL A 56 4.62 -5.00 15.62
CA VAL A 56 5.48 -5.26 16.78
C VAL A 56 5.97 -3.95 17.44
N PRO A 57 6.54 -2.96 16.73
CA PRO A 57 7.04 -1.71 17.34
C PRO A 57 5.97 -0.88 18.05
N VAL A 58 4.70 -1.01 17.64
CA VAL A 58 3.58 -0.22 18.17
C VAL A 58 2.85 -0.89 19.35
N ARG A 59 3.31 -2.08 19.78
CA ARG A 59 2.77 -2.76 20.96
C ARG A 59 3.10 -1.99 22.24
N PRO A 60 2.21 -2.02 23.26
CA PRO A 60 2.41 -1.29 24.51
C PRO A 60 3.77 -1.45 25.21
N PRO A 61 4.42 -2.64 25.25
CA PRO A 61 5.74 -2.76 25.88
C PRO A 61 6.88 -2.21 25.00
N MET A 62 6.72 -2.24 23.68
CA MET A 62 7.82 -1.95 22.75
C MET A 62 7.93 -0.46 22.42
N ARG A 63 6.80 0.21 22.22
CA ARG A 63 6.80 1.62 21.84
C ARG A 63 7.47 2.52 22.88
N PRO A 64 7.12 2.47 24.19
CA PRO A 64 7.78 3.31 25.20
C PRO A 64 9.26 3.00 25.33
N TRP A 65 9.65 1.72 25.18
CA TRP A 65 11.05 1.31 25.20
C TRP A 65 11.85 1.86 24.02
N LEU A 66 11.28 1.85 22.82
CA LEU A 66 11.89 2.42 21.62
C LEU A 66 11.96 3.96 21.70
N GLU A 67 10.89 4.60 22.16
CA GLU A 67 10.84 6.05 22.38
C GLU A 67 11.83 6.51 23.47
N ALA A 68 12.06 5.72 24.52
CA ALA A 68 13.05 6.03 25.54
C ALA A 68 14.50 6.00 25.02
N ARG A 69 14.79 5.20 23.97
CA ARG A 69 16.14 5.08 23.39
C ARG A 69 16.39 6.03 22.23
N LEU A 70 15.37 6.27 21.39
CA LEU A 70 15.48 7.07 20.16
C LEU A 70 14.91 8.48 20.31
N GLY A 71 14.18 8.76 21.39
CA GLY A 71 13.27 9.89 21.50
C GLY A 71 12.01 9.72 20.63
N ALA A 72 10.95 10.47 20.94
CA ALA A 72 9.67 10.39 20.21
C ALA A 72 9.82 10.74 18.71
N ARG A 73 10.64 11.74 18.39
CA ARG A 73 10.93 12.15 17.00
C ARG A 73 11.78 11.11 16.27
N GLY A 74 12.84 10.61 16.91
CA GLY A 74 13.71 9.59 16.32
C GLY A 74 12.97 8.28 16.07
N PHE A 75 12.14 7.84 17.02
CA PHE A 75 11.23 6.71 16.83
C PHE A 75 10.30 6.92 15.64
N THR A 76 9.65 8.08 15.56
CA THR A 76 8.71 8.38 14.46
C THR A 76 9.40 8.33 13.10
N LEU A 77 10.58 8.95 12.97
CA LEU A 77 11.35 8.96 11.72
C LEU A 77 11.84 7.56 11.33
N ALA A 78 12.44 6.82 12.26
CA ALA A 78 12.93 5.46 12.03
C ALA A 78 11.78 4.51 11.66
N TYR A 79 10.66 4.56 12.39
CA TYR A 79 9.48 3.77 12.10
C TYR A 79 8.88 4.11 10.74
N SER A 80 8.83 5.40 10.38
CA SER A 80 8.32 5.84 9.07
C SER A 80 9.21 5.34 7.93
N ALA A 81 10.53 5.48 8.06
CA ALA A 81 11.49 5.00 7.07
C ALA A 81 11.43 3.48 6.91
N LEU A 82 11.39 2.72 8.01
CA LEU A 82 11.22 1.27 8.00
C LEU A 82 9.90 0.87 7.32
N SER A 83 8.80 1.55 7.66
CA SER A 83 7.48 1.25 7.10
C SER A 83 7.46 1.47 5.58
N LEU A 84 8.01 2.59 5.10
CA LEU A 84 8.10 2.88 3.67
C LEU A 84 9.04 1.91 2.94
N GLY A 85 10.18 1.58 3.53
CA GLY A 85 11.13 0.63 2.94
C GLY A 85 10.54 -0.77 2.80
N VAL A 86 9.86 -1.27 3.83
CA VAL A 86 9.21 -2.58 3.79
C VAL A 86 7.99 -2.59 2.86
N LEU A 87 7.24 -1.48 2.78
CA LEU A 87 6.15 -1.35 1.80
C LEU A 87 6.69 -1.36 0.36
N ALA A 88 7.77 -0.63 0.08
CA ALA A 88 8.41 -0.62 -1.23
C ALA A 88 8.94 -2.01 -1.60
N TRP A 89 9.55 -2.72 -0.65
CA TRP A 89 9.97 -4.11 -0.85
C TRP A 89 8.78 -5.02 -1.15
N LEU A 90 7.68 -4.93 -0.38
CA LEU A 90 6.49 -5.74 -0.58
C LEU A 90 5.85 -5.51 -1.97
N ILE A 91 5.75 -4.26 -2.42
CA ILE A 91 5.25 -3.94 -3.77
C ILE A 91 6.19 -4.52 -4.83
N GLY A 92 7.50 -4.36 -4.66
CA GLY A 92 8.48 -4.94 -5.58
C GLY A 92 8.43 -6.47 -5.61
N ALA A 93 8.23 -7.12 -4.47
CA ALA A 93 8.10 -8.56 -4.35
C ALA A 93 6.80 -9.06 -5.03
N ALA A 94 5.70 -8.31 -4.93
CA ALA A 94 4.48 -8.61 -5.67
C ALA A 94 4.71 -8.55 -7.20
N GLY A 95 5.44 -7.53 -7.67
CA GLY A 95 5.80 -7.40 -9.09
C GLY A 95 6.78 -8.47 -9.61
N ARG A 96 7.56 -9.10 -8.72
CA ARG A 96 8.46 -10.23 -9.04
C ARG A 96 7.83 -11.60 -8.83
N ALA A 97 6.69 -11.67 -8.14
CA ALA A 97 5.98 -12.93 -7.94
C ALA A 97 5.52 -13.48 -9.30
N PRO A 98 5.50 -14.81 -9.48
CA PRO A 98 5.05 -15.40 -10.74
C PRO A 98 3.64 -14.93 -11.11
N PHE A 99 3.52 -14.42 -12.33
CA PHE A 99 2.25 -13.92 -12.84
C PHE A 99 1.25 -15.07 -13.00
N VAL A 100 0.13 -14.96 -12.29
CA VAL A 100 -1.01 -15.88 -12.39
C VAL A 100 -2.24 -15.03 -12.71
N PRO A 101 -2.74 -15.03 -13.96
CA PRO A 101 -3.86 -14.18 -14.35
C PRO A 101 -5.16 -14.64 -13.68
N LEU A 102 -5.96 -13.67 -13.26
CA LEU A 102 -7.32 -13.84 -12.74
C LEU A 102 -8.35 -13.13 -13.62
N TRP A 103 -8.01 -11.97 -14.16
CA TRP A 103 -8.80 -11.28 -15.19
C TRP A 103 -7.94 -10.35 -16.05
N ASP A 104 -8.46 -10.03 -17.23
CA ASP A 104 -7.77 -9.15 -18.18
C ASP A 104 -7.98 -7.66 -17.87
N TRP A 105 -7.02 -6.86 -18.32
CA TRP A 105 -7.09 -5.42 -18.22
C TRP A 105 -8.15 -4.83 -19.15
N ALA A 106 -8.82 -3.75 -18.71
CA ALA A 106 -9.76 -2.98 -19.51
C ALA A 106 -9.58 -1.46 -19.28
N PRO A 107 -9.78 -0.60 -20.31
CA PRO A 107 -9.49 0.84 -20.22
C PRO A 107 -10.17 1.59 -19.08
N TRP A 108 -11.41 1.21 -18.73
CA TRP A 108 -12.15 1.85 -17.64
C TRP A 108 -11.48 1.70 -16.27
N GLN A 109 -10.63 0.67 -16.08
CA GLN A 109 -9.96 0.40 -14.81
C GLN A 109 -8.94 1.51 -14.47
N ALA A 110 -8.25 2.06 -15.48
CA ALA A 110 -7.35 3.19 -15.28
C ALA A 110 -8.11 4.45 -14.86
N HIS A 111 -9.23 4.75 -15.53
CA HIS A 111 -10.09 5.88 -15.17
C HIS A 111 -10.67 5.75 -13.76
N LEU A 112 -11.04 4.54 -13.33
CA LEU A 112 -11.48 4.28 -11.97
C LEU A 112 -10.39 4.64 -10.95
N VAL A 113 -9.16 4.19 -11.17
CA VAL A 113 -8.04 4.48 -10.25
C VAL A 113 -7.73 5.97 -10.22
N LEU A 114 -7.66 6.64 -11.37
CA LEU A 114 -7.45 8.10 -11.43
C LEU A 114 -8.54 8.84 -10.65
N ALA A 115 -9.81 8.52 -10.89
CA ALA A 115 -10.93 9.14 -10.19
C ALA A 115 -10.92 8.86 -8.67
N ALA A 116 -10.54 7.66 -8.26
CA ALA A 116 -10.45 7.27 -6.84
C ALA A 116 -9.25 7.90 -6.13
N MET A 117 -8.14 8.14 -6.85
CA MET A 117 -6.92 8.68 -6.25
C MET A 117 -7.02 10.14 -5.83
N LEU A 118 -7.82 10.95 -6.52
CA LEU A 118 -8.05 12.35 -6.13
C LEU A 118 -8.63 12.47 -4.70
N PRO A 119 -9.77 11.84 -4.34
CA PRO A 119 -10.27 11.89 -2.97
C PRO A 119 -9.32 11.23 -1.97
N VAL A 120 -8.58 10.17 -2.35
CA VAL A 120 -7.53 9.58 -1.49
C VAL A 120 -6.49 10.62 -1.10
N CYS A 121 -5.94 11.34 -2.08
CA CYS A 121 -4.91 12.36 -1.84
C CYS A 121 -5.46 13.53 -0.99
N VAL A 122 -6.70 13.95 -1.24
CA VAL A 122 -7.38 14.97 -0.44
C VAL A 122 -7.59 14.51 1.00
N ILE A 123 -8.05 13.28 1.22
CA ILE A 123 -8.23 12.72 2.57
C ILE A 123 -6.89 12.68 3.31
N ILE A 124 -5.81 12.26 2.65
CA ILE A 124 -4.46 12.25 3.21
C ILE A 124 -4.04 13.68 3.61
N ALA A 125 -4.18 14.65 2.70
CA ALA A 125 -3.81 16.05 2.97
C ALA A 125 -4.65 16.69 4.10
N LEU A 126 -5.93 16.31 4.21
CA LEU A 126 -6.80 16.74 5.31
C LEU A 126 -6.44 16.11 6.66
N THR A 127 -5.71 15.00 6.65
CA THR A 127 -5.38 14.20 7.83
C THR A 127 -3.96 14.42 8.36
N LEU A 128 -2.98 14.49 7.46
CA LEU A 128 -1.57 14.52 7.86
C LEU A 128 -1.27 15.73 8.76
N GLY A 129 -0.52 15.44 9.83
CA GLY A 129 -0.09 16.43 10.83
C GLY A 129 -1.19 16.96 11.75
N ARG A 130 -2.42 16.43 11.67
CA ARG A 130 -3.54 16.81 12.54
C ARG A 130 -3.65 15.92 13.78
N PRO A 131 -4.11 16.47 14.91
CA PRO A 131 -4.57 15.68 16.03
C PRO A 131 -5.74 14.78 15.63
N ASN A 132 -5.66 13.50 15.98
CA ASN A 132 -6.77 12.55 15.87
C ASN A 132 -6.66 11.51 17.00
N PRO A 133 -7.35 11.72 18.14
CA PRO A 133 -7.26 10.81 19.27
C PRO A 133 -8.05 9.50 19.04
N PHE A 134 -8.87 9.42 17.99
CA PHE A 134 -9.71 8.25 17.70
C PHE A 134 -9.03 7.19 16.83
N SER A 135 -7.91 7.54 16.18
CA SER A 135 -7.25 6.67 15.21
C SER A 135 -5.73 6.69 15.33
N PHE A 136 -5.07 5.76 14.63
CA PHE A 136 -3.62 5.87 14.39
C PHE A 136 -3.35 6.94 13.31
N GLY A 137 -2.15 7.53 13.37
CA GLY A 137 -1.71 8.59 12.46
C GLY A 137 -2.01 10.02 12.93
N GLY A 138 -2.71 10.20 14.06
CA GLY A 138 -2.87 11.51 14.69
C GLY A 138 -1.55 12.03 15.26
N ALA A 139 -1.29 13.33 15.11
CA ALA A 139 -0.13 14.02 15.65
C ALA A 139 -0.55 15.05 16.69
N ARG A 140 0.13 15.07 17.85
CA ARG A 140 -0.19 15.97 18.99
C ARG A 140 -1.66 15.82 19.42
N ASN A 141 -2.06 14.60 19.78
CA ASN A 141 -3.44 14.29 20.14
C ASN A 141 -3.92 15.00 21.42
N ASP A 142 -2.98 15.46 22.24
CA ASP A 142 -3.17 16.27 23.45
C ASP A 142 -3.83 17.63 23.17
N ILE A 143 -3.65 18.18 21.96
CA ILE A 143 -4.24 19.47 21.56
C ILE A 143 -5.45 19.30 20.63
N PHE A 144 -6.08 18.12 20.59
CA PHE A 144 -7.27 17.91 19.77
C PHE A 144 -8.44 18.77 20.24
N ASP A 145 -8.94 19.63 19.33
CA ASP A 145 -10.09 20.51 19.58
C ASP A 145 -11.37 19.93 18.90
N PRO A 146 -12.36 19.46 19.68
CA PRO A 146 -13.62 18.96 19.12
C PRO A 146 -14.51 20.05 18.50
N ASP A 147 -14.26 21.34 18.74
CA ASP A 147 -14.92 22.46 18.05
C ASP A 147 -14.31 22.76 16.67
N ARG A 148 -13.11 22.22 16.39
CA ARG A 148 -12.43 22.27 15.09
C ARG A 148 -11.90 20.88 14.67
N PRO A 149 -12.78 19.87 14.56
CA PRO A 149 -12.38 18.47 14.40
C PRO A 149 -11.84 18.13 13.01
N GLY A 150 -11.97 19.02 12.01
CA GLY A 150 -11.53 18.73 10.65
C GLY A 150 -12.22 17.49 10.08
N ILE A 151 -11.42 16.66 9.41
CA ILE A 151 -11.89 15.41 8.80
C ILE A 151 -12.43 14.40 9.82
N VAL A 152 -12.07 14.51 11.10
CA VAL A 152 -12.59 13.66 12.18
C VAL A 152 -14.10 13.78 12.33
N ARG A 153 -14.68 14.94 11.95
CA ARG A 153 -16.14 15.13 11.86
C ARG A 153 -16.79 14.10 10.94
N VAL A 154 -16.16 13.81 9.82
CA VAL A 154 -16.68 12.95 8.74
C VAL A 154 -16.38 11.50 9.05
N THR A 155 -15.14 11.19 9.41
CA THR A 155 -14.70 9.84 9.71
C THR A 155 -13.65 9.83 10.81
N ARG A 156 -13.76 8.86 11.72
CA ARG A 156 -12.77 8.66 12.79
C ARG A 156 -11.44 8.16 12.24
N HIS A 157 -11.46 7.41 11.14
CA HIS A 157 -10.31 6.73 10.58
C HIS A 157 -10.05 7.15 9.13
N PRO A 158 -9.72 8.43 8.89
CA PRO A 158 -9.53 8.93 7.53
C PRO A 158 -8.40 8.21 6.77
N LEU A 159 -7.29 7.84 7.43
CA LEU A 159 -6.22 7.06 6.77
C LEU A 159 -6.66 5.64 6.41
N LEU A 160 -7.47 4.97 7.25
CA LEU A 160 -8.05 3.67 6.89
C LEU A 160 -9.04 3.81 5.73
N LEU A 161 -9.82 4.88 5.69
CA LEU A 161 -10.72 5.16 4.55
C LEU A 161 -9.93 5.38 3.26
N ALA A 162 -8.87 6.20 3.31
CA ALA A 162 -7.98 6.41 2.17
C ALA A 162 -7.33 5.10 1.70
N LEU A 163 -6.84 4.27 2.62
CA LEU A 163 -6.27 2.96 2.31
C LEU A 163 -7.30 2.01 1.69
N ALA A 164 -8.54 1.99 2.19
CA ALA A 164 -9.61 1.16 1.64
C ALA A 164 -9.98 1.55 0.21
N ILE A 165 -10.13 2.85 -0.06
CA ILE A 165 -10.43 3.37 -1.40
C ILE A 165 -9.27 3.08 -2.35
N TRP A 166 -8.03 3.38 -1.93
CA TRP A 166 -6.83 3.11 -2.72
C TRP A 166 -6.71 1.62 -3.07
N ALA A 167 -6.73 0.74 -2.06
CA ALA A 167 -6.55 -0.69 -2.28
C ALA A 167 -7.72 -1.28 -3.10
N GLY A 168 -8.96 -0.86 -2.81
CA GLY A 168 -10.13 -1.32 -3.55
C GLY A 168 -10.09 -0.92 -5.03
N ALA A 169 -9.70 0.32 -5.34
CA ALA A 169 -9.58 0.79 -6.72
C ALA A 169 -8.44 0.09 -7.47
N HIS A 170 -7.31 -0.17 -6.81
CA HIS A 170 -6.15 -0.80 -7.44
C HIS A 170 -6.32 -2.30 -7.68
N LEU A 171 -7.32 -2.97 -7.09
CA LEU A 171 -7.63 -4.35 -7.46
C LEU A 171 -7.91 -4.45 -8.97
N PHE A 172 -8.79 -3.59 -9.49
CA PHE A 172 -9.34 -3.73 -10.84
C PHE A 172 -8.29 -3.76 -11.96
N PRO A 173 -7.31 -2.84 -12.06
CA PRO A 173 -6.28 -2.93 -13.09
C PRO A 173 -5.20 -3.99 -12.85
N ASN A 174 -5.12 -4.57 -11.64
CA ASN A 174 -4.10 -5.55 -11.27
C ASN A 174 -4.72 -6.95 -11.13
N GLY A 175 -5.14 -7.51 -12.26
CA GLY A 175 -5.87 -8.78 -12.35
C GLY A 175 -5.02 -10.03 -12.20
N ASP A 176 -3.94 -10.01 -11.43
CA ASP A 176 -3.12 -11.18 -11.10
C ASP A 176 -3.15 -11.54 -9.61
N LEU A 177 -2.85 -12.79 -9.31
CA LEU A 177 -2.98 -13.35 -7.96
C LEU A 177 -2.16 -12.60 -6.91
N ALA A 178 -0.93 -12.18 -7.21
CA ALA A 178 -0.05 -11.54 -6.23
C ALA A 178 -0.60 -10.16 -5.83
N HIS A 179 -1.00 -9.35 -6.81
CA HIS A 179 -1.58 -8.04 -6.55
C HIS A 179 -2.98 -8.13 -5.92
N VAL A 180 -3.78 -9.13 -6.30
CA VAL A 180 -5.07 -9.36 -5.64
C VAL A 180 -4.89 -9.73 -4.17
N ILE A 181 -3.91 -10.56 -3.82
CA ILE A 181 -3.57 -10.84 -2.42
C ILE A 181 -3.09 -9.56 -1.73
N LEU A 182 -2.20 -8.78 -2.38
CA LEU A 182 -1.65 -7.54 -1.82
C LEU A 182 -2.75 -6.52 -1.49
N PHE A 183 -3.49 -6.07 -2.51
CA PHE A 183 -4.53 -5.05 -2.38
C PHE A 183 -5.74 -5.58 -1.60
N GLY A 184 -6.12 -6.85 -1.80
CA GLY A 184 -7.20 -7.49 -1.05
C GLY A 184 -6.91 -7.53 0.46
N THR A 185 -5.67 -7.85 0.84
CA THR A 185 -5.24 -7.84 2.25
C THR A 185 -5.29 -6.43 2.83
N PHE A 186 -4.80 -5.41 2.11
CA PHE A 186 -4.88 -4.03 2.57
C PHE A 186 -6.31 -3.50 2.64
N ALA A 187 -7.18 -3.84 1.70
CA ALA A 187 -8.59 -3.49 1.74
C ALA A 187 -9.29 -4.14 2.95
N ALA A 188 -9.07 -5.44 3.16
CA ALA A 188 -9.62 -6.16 4.31
C ALA A 188 -9.12 -5.58 5.64
N PHE A 189 -7.80 -5.32 5.75
CA PHE A 189 -7.22 -4.66 6.91
C PHE A 189 -7.83 -3.27 7.14
N ALA A 190 -8.01 -2.49 6.08
CA ALA A 190 -8.55 -1.14 6.17
C ALA A 190 -9.99 -1.13 6.70
N LEU A 191 -10.83 -2.03 6.19
CA LEU A 191 -12.24 -2.16 6.56
C LEU A 191 -12.43 -2.74 7.97
N LEU A 192 -11.61 -3.72 8.34
CA LEU A 192 -11.74 -4.43 9.63
C LEU A 192 -10.99 -3.73 10.77
N GLY A 193 -9.86 -3.09 10.45
CA GLY A 193 -8.93 -2.49 11.40
C GLY A 193 -9.55 -1.39 12.25
N GLY A 194 -10.53 -0.66 11.72
CA GLY A 194 -11.23 0.41 12.44
C GLY A 194 -11.83 -0.05 13.77
N ARG A 195 -12.37 -1.28 13.83
CA ARG A 195 -12.93 -1.83 15.08
C ARG A 195 -11.87 -2.06 16.16
N LEU A 196 -10.70 -2.54 15.77
CA LEU A 196 -9.58 -2.75 16.70
C LEU A 196 -9.04 -1.41 17.22
N VAL A 197 -8.92 -0.43 16.32
CA VAL A 197 -8.46 0.91 16.64
C VAL A 197 -9.45 1.60 17.58
N ASP A 198 -10.74 1.51 17.30
CA ASP A 198 -11.82 1.98 18.18
C ASP A 198 -11.73 1.34 19.58
N ARG A 199 -11.56 0.02 19.66
CA ARG A 199 -11.43 -0.68 20.95
C ARG A 199 -10.24 -0.17 21.75
N ARG A 200 -9.09 0.03 21.10
CA ARG A 200 -7.90 0.60 21.74
C ARG A 200 -8.16 2.02 22.23
N ALA A 201 -8.68 2.87 21.36
CA ALA A 201 -8.85 4.28 21.66
C ALA A 201 -9.94 4.52 22.71
N ARG A 202 -10.99 3.68 22.78
CA ARG A 202 -11.94 3.67 23.91
C ARG A 202 -11.29 3.36 25.26
N ARG A 203 -10.30 2.45 25.30
CA ARG A 203 -9.55 2.16 26.53
C ARG A 203 -8.65 3.32 26.94
N THR A 204 -8.05 4.00 25.96
CA THR A 204 -7.16 5.15 26.22
C THR A 204 -7.93 6.41 26.64
N LEU A 205 -9.04 6.73 25.98
CA LEU A 205 -9.84 7.93 26.24
C LEU A 205 -10.86 7.74 27.38
N GLY A 206 -11.20 6.49 27.72
CA GLY A 206 -12.13 6.18 28.80
C GLY A 206 -13.48 6.87 28.62
N SER A 207 -13.94 7.57 29.66
CA SER A 207 -15.22 8.30 29.67
C SER A 207 -15.29 9.45 28.67
N GLN A 208 -14.14 9.98 28.21
CA GLN A 208 -14.09 11.08 27.24
C GLN A 208 -14.40 10.65 25.81
N TRP A 209 -14.33 9.35 25.49
CA TRP A 209 -14.53 8.83 24.13
C TRP A 209 -15.85 9.31 23.51
N SER A 210 -16.97 9.08 24.19
CA SER A 210 -18.30 9.35 23.65
C SER A 210 -18.57 10.86 23.55
N PRO A 211 -18.34 11.69 24.60
CA PRO A 211 -18.54 13.13 24.50
C PRO A 211 -17.69 13.79 23.41
N LEU A 212 -16.40 13.44 23.31
CA LEU A 212 -15.50 14.04 22.30
C LEU A 212 -15.95 13.70 20.87
N LEU A 213 -16.30 12.43 20.63
CA LEU A 213 -16.76 11.98 19.31
C LEU A 213 -18.10 12.62 18.94
N GLN A 214 -19.04 12.69 19.89
CA GLN A 214 -20.35 13.29 19.66
C GLN A 214 -20.21 14.78 19.34
N LYS A 215 -19.44 15.52 20.13
CA LYS A 215 -19.16 16.94 19.89
C LYS A 215 -18.54 17.14 18.51
N SER A 216 -17.52 16.36 18.17
CA SER A 216 -16.85 16.42 16.86
C SER A 216 -17.80 16.19 15.67
N ARG A 217 -18.77 15.28 15.80
CA ARG A 217 -19.78 15.00 14.77
C ARG A 217 -20.83 16.10 14.64
N GLN A 218 -21.20 16.71 15.76
CA GLN A 218 -22.21 17.76 15.83
C GLN A 218 -21.68 19.14 15.40
N THR A 219 -20.35 19.34 15.39
CA THR A 219 -19.74 20.59 14.95
C THR A 219 -20.18 20.97 13.54
N PRO A 220 -20.65 22.21 13.30
CA PRO A 220 -21.01 22.68 11.97
C PRO A 220 -19.85 22.58 10.97
N VAL A 221 -20.15 22.28 9.70
CA VAL A 221 -19.13 22.04 8.66
C VAL A 221 -18.14 23.20 8.54
N PHE A 222 -18.62 24.44 8.52
CA PHE A 222 -17.77 25.63 8.38
C PHE A 222 -16.81 25.86 9.57
N ARG A 223 -17.13 25.33 10.76
CA ARG A 223 -16.22 25.33 11.92
C ARG A 223 -15.24 24.18 11.88
N ALA A 224 -15.69 23.00 11.45
CA ALA A 224 -14.83 21.84 11.28
C ALA A 224 -13.79 22.06 10.16
N PHE A 225 -14.17 22.78 9.11
CA PHE A 225 -13.33 23.08 7.95
C PHE A 225 -13.21 24.60 7.76
N PRO A 226 -12.36 25.29 8.54
CA PRO A 226 -12.07 26.70 8.32
C PRO A 226 -11.56 26.92 6.89
N LEU A 227 -12.11 27.91 6.18
CA LEU A 227 -11.93 28.06 4.73
C LEU A 227 -10.45 28.13 4.32
N GLY A 228 -9.66 29.00 4.96
CA GLY A 228 -8.24 29.20 4.60
C GLY A 228 -7.40 27.92 4.75
N GLU A 229 -7.52 27.23 5.89
CA GLU A 229 -6.79 25.97 6.09
C GLU A 229 -7.29 24.86 5.15
N SER A 230 -8.59 24.82 4.90
CA SER A 230 -9.19 23.82 4.03
C SER A 230 -8.74 24.01 2.58
N LEU A 231 -8.70 25.24 2.08
CA LEU A 231 -8.19 25.55 0.74
C LEU A 231 -6.71 25.17 0.60
N LEU A 232 -5.88 25.49 1.59
CA LEU A 232 -4.48 25.07 1.59
C LEU A 232 -4.36 23.55 1.50
N ARG A 233 -5.10 22.80 2.34
CA ARG A 233 -5.04 21.34 2.36
C ARG A 233 -5.63 20.70 1.10
N LEU A 234 -6.67 21.29 0.52
CA LEU A 234 -7.19 20.87 -0.78
C LEU A 234 -6.13 21.08 -1.87
N GLY A 235 -5.46 22.23 -1.89
CA GLY A 235 -4.33 22.49 -2.77
C GLY A 235 -3.21 21.47 -2.61
N LEU A 236 -2.82 21.16 -1.37
CA LEU A 236 -1.83 20.11 -1.08
C LEU A 236 -2.29 18.72 -1.56
N GLY A 237 -3.58 18.40 -1.43
CA GLY A 237 -4.16 17.16 -1.94
C GLY A 237 -4.08 17.06 -3.47
N VAL A 238 -4.38 18.16 -4.18
CA VAL A 238 -4.25 18.24 -5.64
C VAL A 238 -2.78 18.13 -6.06
N VAL A 239 -1.86 18.84 -5.39
CA VAL A 239 -0.42 18.74 -5.66
C VAL A 239 0.06 17.30 -5.45
N LEU A 240 -0.32 16.65 -4.35
CA LEU A 240 0.02 15.25 -4.10
C LEU A 240 -0.49 14.33 -5.21
N TYR A 241 -1.73 14.53 -5.66
CA TYR A 241 -2.32 13.77 -6.76
C TYR A 241 -1.52 13.92 -8.06
N LEU A 242 -1.18 15.15 -8.45
CA LEU A 242 -0.39 15.43 -9.65
C LEU A 242 1.04 14.89 -9.55
N VAL A 243 1.68 15.02 -8.39
CA VAL A 243 3.00 14.44 -8.13
C VAL A 243 2.95 12.93 -8.32
N LEU A 244 1.98 12.26 -7.69
CA LEU A 244 1.85 10.80 -7.80
C LEU A 244 1.64 10.35 -9.24
N ILE A 245 0.83 11.06 -10.04
CA ILE A 245 0.70 10.79 -11.48
C ILE A 245 2.06 10.87 -12.17
N GLY A 246 2.84 11.92 -11.91
CA GLY A 246 4.14 12.14 -12.55
C GLY A 246 5.22 11.12 -12.16
N VAL A 247 5.26 10.70 -10.90
CA VAL A 247 6.26 9.71 -10.43
C VAL A 247 5.83 8.25 -10.60
N HIS A 248 4.55 7.98 -10.87
CA HIS A 248 4.04 6.61 -11.00
C HIS A 248 4.81 5.75 -12.03
N PRO A 249 5.18 6.25 -13.23
CA PRO A 249 5.97 5.46 -14.19
C PRO A 249 7.36 5.09 -13.66
N TRP A 250 7.98 5.96 -12.86
CA TRP A 250 9.29 5.70 -12.26
C TRP A 250 9.23 4.72 -11.10
N LEU A 251 8.15 4.78 -10.31
CA LEU A 251 7.97 3.91 -9.15
C LEU A 251 7.51 2.50 -9.52
N PHE A 252 6.64 2.38 -10.52
CA PHE A 252 5.94 1.13 -10.84
C PHE A 252 6.18 0.63 -12.26
N GLY A 253 6.89 1.38 -13.11
CA GLY A 253 7.18 0.99 -14.49
C GLY A 253 5.99 1.10 -15.45
N VAL A 254 4.87 1.68 -15.00
CA VAL A 254 3.62 1.79 -15.77
C VAL A 254 3.04 3.21 -15.72
N SER A 255 2.48 3.67 -16.83
CA SER A 255 1.75 4.95 -16.87
C SER A 255 0.38 4.80 -16.21
N PRO A 256 -0.02 5.73 -15.31
CA PRO A 256 -1.38 5.77 -14.79
C PRO A 256 -2.36 6.45 -15.77
N LEU A 257 -1.85 7.17 -16.76
CA LEU A 257 -2.65 7.82 -17.80
C LEU A 257 -2.89 6.83 -18.95
N PRO A 258 -4.14 6.74 -19.46
CA PRO A 258 -4.52 5.88 -20.58
C PRO A 258 -3.96 6.35 -21.92
#